data_AF-A0A6A5GXC6-F1
#
_entry.id   AF-A0A6A5GXC6-F1
#
_cell.length_a   1.000
_cell.length_b   1.000
_cell.length_c   1.000
_cell.angle_alpha   90.00
_cell.angle_beta   90.00
_cell.angle_gamma   90.00
#
_symmetry.space_group_name_H-M   'P 1'
#
loop_
_entity.id
_entity.type
_entity.pdbx_description
1 polymer ?
#
loop_
_entity_poly.entity_id
_entity_poly.type
_entity_poly.pdbx_seq_one_letter_code
_entity_poly.pdbx_strand_id
1 'polypeptide(L)'
;MRSHDFDSSRPLNILQFTGNFSIAEAHAWLHNLLPNVPSKCPPADTITNNYQCSANGGTQLQVTYSKGQATFRSDCMTTICIIRDKVSEQTMKMQIRVEVACELNQDSVDHCLKLIHPKVMAMLDIEKDKLYASALKELEANNDNVFSFLSPTNAKLLRDHDSIWERAEGVNIEDSGVLAVLENLMMARAKLMGKSKRGRIEAIRDLIATDYNFENVQKLFKSAMND
;
A
#
# COMPACT_ATOMS: atom_id res chain seq x y z
N MET A 1 -7.73 -7.85 -5.86
CA MET A 1 -8.86 -8.62 -6.45
C MET A 1 -9.14 -8.11 -7.86
N ARG A 2 -9.75 -8.94 -8.73
CA ARG A 2 -10.14 -8.52 -10.08
C ARG A 2 -11.23 -7.46 -9.97
N SER A 3 -11.14 -6.41 -10.78
CA SER A 3 -12.08 -5.29 -10.85
C SER A 3 -12.57 -5.14 -12.29
N HIS A 4 -13.76 -4.57 -12.48
CA HIS A 4 -14.23 -4.13 -13.80
C HIS A 4 -13.77 -2.70 -14.09
N ASP A 5 -13.70 -1.86 -13.06
CA ASP A 5 -13.36 -0.45 -13.17
C ASP A 5 -11.85 -0.21 -13.08
N PHE A 6 -11.37 0.74 -13.87
CA PHE A 6 -10.02 1.27 -13.85
C PHE A 6 -10.05 2.76 -14.13
N ASP A 7 -9.54 3.55 -13.20
CA ASP A 7 -9.51 5.01 -13.30
C ASP A 7 -8.22 5.47 -13.97
N SER A 8 -8.34 5.76 -15.26
CA SER A 8 -7.21 6.21 -16.08
C SER A 8 -6.72 7.63 -15.76
N SER A 9 -7.45 8.39 -14.94
CA SER A 9 -7.07 9.76 -14.53
C SER A 9 -6.06 9.78 -13.37
N ARG A 10 -5.84 8.63 -12.71
CA ARG A 10 -4.86 8.50 -11.63
C ARG A 10 -3.43 8.72 -12.13
N PRO A 11 -2.48 9.09 -11.25
CA PRO A 11 -1.06 9.17 -11.60
C PRO A 11 -0.46 7.78 -11.79
N LEU A 12 -0.62 7.23 -13.00
CA LEU A 12 -0.19 5.88 -13.33
C LEU A 12 1.31 5.83 -13.66
N ASN A 13 1.99 4.84 -13.10
CA ASN A 13 3.28 4.35 -13.55
C ASN A 13 3.05 3.29 -14.63
N ILE A 14 3.92 3.22 -15.62
CA ILE A 14 3.79 2.33 -16.78
C ILE A 14 5.04 1.46 -16.87
N LEU A 15 4.85 0.13 -16.87
CA LEU A 15 5.90 -0.85 -17.09
C LEU A 15 5.55 -1.66 -18.35
N GLN A 16 6.46 -1.67 -19.32
CA GLN A 16 6.28 -2.34 -20.59
C GLN A 16 7.36 -3.39 -20.80
N PHE A 17 6.95 -4.55 -21.28
CA PHE A 17 7.80 -5.62 -21.77
C PHE A 17 7.54 -5.81 -23.25
N THR A 18 8.57 -5.75 -24.08
CA THR A 18 8.52 -5.99 -25.52
C THR A 18 9.52 -7.09 -25.90
N GLY A 19 9.14 -8.00 -26.79
CA GLY A 19 10.03 -9.10 -27.17
C GLY A 19 9.37 -10.20 -27.99
N ASN A 20 10.03 -11.36 -28.06
CA ASN A 20 9.62 -12.48 -28.90
C ASN A 20 8.81 -13.55 -28.14
N PHE A 21 7.94 -13.13 -27.22
CA PHE A 21 7.05 -14.04 -26.50
C PHE A 21 5.67 -14.13 -27.13
N SER A 22 5.06 -15.30 -27.01
CA SER A 22 3.66 -15.56 -27.32
C SER A 22 2.73 -14.98 -26.26
N ILE A 23 1.46 -14.79 -26.65
CA ILE A 23 0.41 -14.39 -25.69
C ILE A 23 0.22 -15.43 -24.58
N ALA A 24 0.47 -16.72 -24.86
CA ALA A 24 0.37 -17.80 -23.87
C ALA A 24 1.47 -17.69 -22.80
N GLU A 25 2.69 -17.32 -23.18
CA GLU A 25 3.79 -17.08 -22.24
C GLU A 25 3.49 -15.85 -21.35
N ALA A 26 3.05 -14.74 -21.96
CA ALA A 26 2.63 -13.57 -21.20
C ALA A 26 1.49 -13.90 -20.22
N HIS A 27 0.49 -14.68 -20.67
CA HIS A 27 -0.60 -15.13 -19.82
C HIS A 27 -0.11 -16.00 -18.66
N ALA A 28 0.86 -16.89 -18.89
CA ALA A 28 1.44 -17.72 -17.84
C ALA A 28 2.15 -16.88 -16.77
N TRP A 29 2.81 -15.78 -17.15
CA TRP A 29 3.40 -14.85 -16.18
C TRP A 29 2.31 -14.24 -15.28
N LEU A 30 1.20 -13.80 -15.87
CA LEU A 30 0.07 -13.24 -15.12
C LEU A 30 -0.57 -14.30 -14.21
N HIS A 31 -0.76 -15.53 -14.70
CA HIS A 31 -1.33 -16.62 -13.93
C HIS A 31 -0.54 -16.93 -12.66
N ASN A 32 0.78 -16.85 -12.74
CA ASN A 32 1.68 -17.08 -11.61
C ASN A 32 1.80 -15.86 -10.67
N LEU A 33 1.39 -14.66 -11.13
CA LEU A 33 1.60 -13.41 -10.41
C LEU A 33 0.33 -12.87 -9.76
N LEU A 34 -0.82 -13.04 -10.40
CA LEU A 34 -2.06 -12.37 -10.06
C LEU A 34 -3.15 -13.38 -9.69
N PRO A 35 -3.97 -13.06 -8.68
CA PRO A 35 -5.08 -13.93 -8.30
C PRO A 35 -6.15 -13.94 -9.40
N ASN A 36 -6.88 -15.05 -9.50
CA ASN A 36 -8.07 -15.18 -10.35
C ASN A 36 -7.80 -15.00 -11.87
N VAL A 37 -6.57 -15.26 -12.32
CA VAL A 37 -6.27 -15.42 -13.74
C VAL A 37 -6.53 -16.89 -14.11
N PRO A 38 -7.36 -17.17 -15.13
CA PRO A 38 -7.60 -18.55 -15.59
C PRO A 38 -6.29 -19.28 -15.92
N SER A 39 -6.26 -20.61 -15.80
CA SER A 39 -5.09 -21.40 -16.19
C SER A 39 -4.91 -21.50 -17.71
N LYS A 40 -6.01 -21.39 -18.47
CA LYS A 40 -6.01 -21.42 -19.93
C LYS A 40 -6.07 -20.01 -20.49
N CYS A 41 -5.17 -19.72 -21.43
CA CYS A 41 -5.16 -18.47 -22.16
C CYS A 41 -6.46 -18.31 -22.97
N PRO A 42 -7.21 -17.21 -22.79
CA PRO A 42 -8.38 -16.89 -23.61
C PRO A 42 -8.02 -16.80 -25.12
N PRO A 43 -8.93 -17.20 -26.03
CA PRO A 43 -8.72 -17.09 -27.47
C PRO A 43 -8.98 -15.65 -27.94
N ALA A 44 -8.12 -14.71 -27.54
CA ALA A 44 -8.17 -13.31 -27.94
C ALA A 44 -6.75 -12.83 -28.30
N ASP A 45 -6.61 -11.96 -29.30
CA ASP A 45 -5.30 -11.43 -29.70
C ASP A 45 -4.69 -10.46 -28.69
N THR A 46 -5.55 -9.84 -27.87
CA THR A 46 -5.17 -8.91 -26.81
C THR A 46 -6.11 -9.10 -25.64
N ILE A 47 -5.56 -9.13 -24.43
CA ILE A 47 -6.32 -9.32 -23.20
C ILE A 47 -6.00 -8.19 -22.24
N THR A 48 -7.05 -7.60 -21.65
CA THR A 48 -6.94 -6.57 -20.62
C THR A 48 -7.63 -7.03 -19.34
N ASN A 49 -6.93 -6.91 -18.21
CA ASN A 49 -7.47 -7.22 -16.88
C ASN A 49 -7.19 -6.07 -15.92
N ASN A 50 -8.20 -5.71 -15.14
CA ASN A 50 -8.10 -4.70 -14.09
C ASN A 50 -8.15 -5.36 -12.71
N TYR A 51 -7.39 -4.79 -11.77
CA TYR A 51 -7.28 -5.24 -10.40
C TYR A 51 -7.27 -4.05 -9.46
N GLN A 52 -7.74 -4.29 -8.23
CA GLN A 52 -7.67 -3.33 -7.14
C GLN A 52 -7.12 -4.00 -5.87
N CYS A 53 -6.26 -3.29 -5.14
CA CYS A 53 -5.70 -3.72 -3.88
C CYS A 53 -6.35 -2.98 -2.69
N SER A 54 -7.20 -3.67 -1.93
CA SER A 54 -7.82 -3.10 -0.73
C SER A 54 -6.81 -2.85 0.40
N ALA A 55 -5.75 -3.66 0.50
CA ALA A 55 -4.74 -3.54 1.55
C ALA A 55 -3.99 -2.20 1.50
N ASN A 56 -3.78 -1.64 0.31
CA ASN A 56 -3.04 -0.39 0.08
C ASN A 56 -3.98 0.81 -0.12
N GLY A 57 -5.18 0.77 0.44
CA GLY A 57 -6.15 1.86 0.32
C GLY A 57 -6.86 1.96 -1.04
N GLY A 58 -6.83 0.89 -1.84
CA GLY A 58 -7.59 0.83 -3.10
C GLY A 58 -6.79 1.23 -4.34
N THR A 59 -5.46 1.02 -4.34
CA THR A 59 -4.61 1.18 -5.53
C THR A 59 -5.05 0.24 -6.66
N GLN A 60 -4.78 0.64 -7.90
CA GLN A 60 -5.24 -0.07 -9.10
C GLN A 60 -4.09 -0.58 -9.97
N LEU A 61 -4.34 -1.68 -10.66
CA LEU A 61 -3.45 -2.25 -11.66
C LEU A 61 -4.29 -2.64 -12.89
N GLN A 62 -3.91 -2.12 -14.05
CA GLN A 62 -4.37 -2.61 -15.33
C GLN A 62 -3.22 -3.35 -16.02
N VAL A 63 -3.53 -4.51 -16.59
CA VAL A 63 -2.58 -5.28 -17.39
C VAL A 63 -3.19 -5.54 -18.75
N THR A 64 -2.50 -5.10 -19.79
CA THR A 64 -2.85 -5.36 -21.19
C THR A 64 -1.71 -6.11 -21.84
N TYR A 65 -1.98 -7.26 -22.45
CA TYR A 65 -0.96 -8.06 -23.10
C TYR A 65 -1.47 -8.71 -24.40
N SER A 66 -0.55 -8.88 -25.32
CA SER A 66 -0.73 -9.46 -26.65
C SER A 66 0.55 -10.23 -27.03
N LYS A 67 0.61 -10.75 -28.25
CA LYS A 67 1.86 -11.33 -28.76
C LYS A 67 2.98 -10.27 -28.78
N GLY A 68 4.08 -10.57 -28.10
CA GLY A 68 5.29 -9.77 -28.06
C GLY A 68 5.23 -8.46 -27.26
N GLN A 69 4.10 -8.16 -26.60
CA GLN A 69 3.95 -6.96 -25.79
C GLN A 69 3.11 -7.20 -24.53
N ALA A 70 3.56 -6.68 -23.40
CA ALA A 70 2.80 -6.63 -22.15
C ALA A 70 3.00 -5.27 -21.46
N THR A 71 1.91 -4.58 -21.17
CA THR A 71 1.88 -3.28 -20.50
C THR A 71 1.15 -3.40 -19.16
N PHE A 72 1.80 -2.94 -18.11
CA PHE A 72 1.28 -2.87 -16.75
C PHE A 72 1.17 -1.41 -16.35
N ARG A 73 -0.01 -0.96 -15.94
CA ARG A 73 -0.29 0.42 -15.51
C ARG A 73 -0.78 0.39 -14.07
N SER A 74 -0.13 1.10 -13.17
CA SER A 74 -0.54 1.15 -11.76
C SER A 74 -0.22 2.48 -11.11
N ASP A 75 -1.12 2.95 -10.26
CA ASP A 75 -0.92 4.11 -9.38
C ASP A 75 0.06 3.81 -8.22
N CYS A 76 0.52 2.55 -8.08
CA CYS A 76 1.41 2.10 -7.01
C CYS A 76 2.78 1.63 -7.52
N MET A 77 3.85 2.32 -7.10
CA MET A 77 5.23 1.94 -7.42
C MET A 77 5.63 0.57 -6.85
N THR A 78 5.10 0.18 -5.69
CA THR A 78 5.33 -1.17 -5.14
C THR A 78 4.84 -2.25 -6.07
N THR A 79 3.64 -2.10 -6.63
CA THR A 79 3.06 -3.03 -7.58
C THR A 79 3.93 -3.14 -8.83
N ILE A 80 4.35 -2.02 -9.42
CA ILE A 80 5.25 -2.01 -10.57
C ILE A 80 6.59 -2.69 -10.26
N CYS A 81 7.18 -2.41 -9.09
CA CYS A 81 8.45 -3.00 -8.70
C CYS A 81 8.37 -4.53 -8.57
N ILE A 82 7.30 -5.04 -7.93
CA ILE A 82 7.08 -6.47 -7.76
C ILE A 82 6.88 -7.14 -9.12
N ILE A 83 6.04 -6.57 -9.99
CA ILE A 83 5.79 -7.10 -11.34
C ILE A 83 7.09 -7.14 -12.13
N ARG A 84 7.87 -6.04 -12.12
CA ARG A 84 9.16 -5.98 -12.82
C ARG A 84 10.06 -7.13 -12.38
N ASP A 85 10.27 -7.28 -11.08
CA ASP A 85 11.16 -8.31 -10.54
C ASP A 85 10.67 -9.73 -10.89
N LYS A 86 9.37 -9.99 -10.72
CA LYS A 86 8.81 -11.34 -10.94
C LYS A 86 8.73 -11.71 -12.42
N VAL A 87 8.33 -10.80 -13.29
CA VAL A 87 8.28 -11.06 -14.73
C VAL A 87 9.70 -11.21 -15.28
N SER A 88 10.64 -10.35 -14.88
CA SER A 88 12.05 -10.50 -15.26
C SER A 88 12.66 -11.83 -14.81
N GLU A 89 12.32 -12.29 -13.59
CA GLU A 89 12.73 -13.62 -13.11
C GLU A 89 12.17 -14.75 -14.01
N GLN A 90 10.91 -14.65 -14.44
CA GLN A 90 10.28 -15.64 -15.32
C GLN A 90 10.89 -15.62 -16.73
N THR A 91 11.12 -14.44 -17.31
CA THR A 91 11.72 -14.33 -18.65
C THR A 91 13.14 -14.88 -18.67
N MET A 92 13.92 -14.65 -17.59
CA MET A 92 15.25 -15.25 -17.44
C MET A 92 15.19 -16.78 -17.35
N LYS A 93 14.28 -17.34 -16.53
CA LYS A 93 14.10 -18.80 -16.40
C LYS A 93 13.71 -19.46 -17.71
N MET A 94 12.87 -18.80 -18.51
CA MET A 94 12.41 -19.28 -19.82
C MET A 94 13.38 -18.92 -20.97
N GLN A 95 14.47 -18.20 -20.69
CA GLN A 95 15.42 -17.68 -21.68
C GLN A 95 14.78 -16.82 -22.78
N ILE A 96 13.70 -16.11 -22.45
CA ILE A 96 13.00 -15.20 -23.34
C ILE A 96 13.69 -13.84 -23.27
N ARG A 97 14.15 -13.35 -24.44
CA ARG A 97 14.69 -11.98 -24.55
C ARG A 97 13.55 -10.97 -24.58
N VAL A 98 13.57 -10.07 -23.61
CA VAL A 98 12.63 -8.95 -23.49
C VAL A 98 13.39 -7.65 -23.26
N GLU A 99 12.90 -6.59 -23.88
CA GLU A 99 13.22 -5.22 -23.53
C GLU A 99 12.20 -4.74 -22.48
N VAL A 100 12.68 -3.98 -21.49
CA VAL A 100 11.88 -3.50 -20.37
C VAL A 100 11.96 -1.99 -20.32
N ALA A 101 10.82 -1.32 -20.50
CA ALA A 101 10.68 0.12 -20.34
C ALA A 101 9.83 0.43 -19.10
N CYS A 102 10.22 1.45 -18.33
CA CYS A 102 9.53 1.83 -17.09
C CYS A 102 9.42 3.35 -17.00
N GLU A 103 8.20 3.85 -17.04
CA GLU A 103 7.86 5.27 -16.91
C GLU A 103 7.20 5.49 -15.55
N LEU A 104 7.78 6.39 -14.75
CA LEU A 104 7.37 6.61 -13.37
C LEU A 104 6.68 7.97 -13.24
N ASN A 105 5.48 7.97 -12.68
CA ASN A 105 4.79 9.20 -12.30
C ASN A 105 5.09 9.50 -10.83
N GLN A 106 5.80 10.59 -10.56
CA GLN A 106 6.22 10.95 -9.20
C GLN A 106 5.04 11.29 -8.27
N ASP A 107 3.91 11.74 -8.83
CA ASP A 107 2.70 12.06 -8.07
C ASP A 107 1.99 10.79 -7.58
N SER A 108 2.34 9.61 -8.10
CA SER A 108 1.76 8.34 -7.69
C SER A 108 2.06 8.01 -6.22
N VAL A 109 3.21 8.46 -5.71
CA VAL A 109 3.59 8.27 -4.30
C VAL A 109 2.65 9.05 -3.41
N ASP A 110 2.43 10.33 -3.72
CA ASP A 110 1.53 11.19 -2.96
C ASP A 110 0.09 10.65 -2.98
N HIS A 111 -0.36 10.18 -4.15
CA HIS A 111 -1.64 9.52 -4.30
C HIS A 111 -1.77 8.28 -3.41
N CYS A 112 -0.78 7.37 -3.42
CA CYS A 112 -0.78 6.20 -2.54
C CYS A 112 -0.82 6.58 -1.06
N LEU A 113 -0.06 7.61 -0.65
CA LEU A 113 -0.07 8.10 0.72
C LEU A 113 -1.47 8.63 1.11
N LYS A 114 -2.14 9.37 0.23
CA LYS A 114 -3.52 9.85 0.45
C LYS A 114 -4.51 8.71 0.62
N LEU A 115 -4.36 7.63 -0.14
CA LEU A 115 -5.25 6.46 -0.05
C LEU A 115 -5.10 5.71 1.28
N ILE A 116 -3.89 5.54 1.78
CA ILE A 116 -3.65 4.79 3.02
C ILE A 116 -3.83 5.65 4.29
N HIS A 117 -3.70 6.98 4.17
CA HIS A 117 -3.73 7.91 5.30
C HIS A 117 -4.97 7.76 6.21
N PRO A 118 -6.21 7.68 5.71
CA PRO A 118 -7.38 7.50 6.57
C PRO A 118 -7.33 6.23 7.42
N LYS A 119 -6.76 5.15 6.88
CA LYS A 119 -6.60 3.88 7.62
C LYS A 119 -5.58 4.03 8.76
N VAL A 120 -4.48 4.76 8.52
CA VAL A 120 -3.47 5.02 9.56
C VAL A 120 -4.04 5.91 10.67
N MET A 121 -4.73 6.98 10.29
CA MET A 121 -5.36 7.90 11.26
C MET A 121 -6.36 7.18 12.15
N ALA A 122 -7.26 6.37 11.58
CA ALA A 122 -8.23 5.62 12.35
C ALA A 122 -7.58 4.69 13.39
N MET A 123 -6.43 4.08 13.06
CA MET A 123 -5.68 3.23 13.99
C MET A 123 -5.03 4.04 15.10
N LEU A 124 -4.39 5.16 14.77
CA LEU A 124 -3.76 6.04 15.75
C LEU A 124 -4.77 6.68 16.71
N ASP A 125 -5.95 7.06 16.19
CA ASP A 125 -7.03 7.61 17.00
C ASP A 125 -7.56 6.56 18.00
N ILE A 126 -7.68 5.30 17.60
CA ILE A 126 -8.09 4.21 18.50
C ILE A 126 -7.04 3.95 19.58
N GLU A 127 -5.74 3.93 19.24
CA GLU A 127 -4.67 3.75 20.24
C GLU A 127 -4.62 4.92 21.23
N LYS A 128 -4.83 6.14 20.73
CA LYS A 128 -4.95 7.34 21.59
C LYS A 128 -6.15 7.24 22.54
N ASP A 129 -7.31 6.84 22.04
CA ASP A 129 -8.52 6.67 22.85
C ASP A 129 -8.31 5.62 23.96
N LYS A 130 -7.65 4.48 23.65
CA LYS A 130 -7.29 3.46 24.64
C LYS A 130 -6.36 4.00 25.73
N LEU A 131 -5.32 4.74 25.33
CA LEU A 131 -4.36 5.30 26.27
C LEU A 131 -5.06 6.22 27.28
N TYR A 132 -5.93 7.12 26.81
CA TYR A 132 -6.67 8.02 27.69
C TYR A 132 -7.71 7.28 28.53
N ALA A 133 -8.48 6.37 27.94
CA ALA A 133 -9.50 5.63 28.66
C ALA A 133 -8.88 4.76 29.77
N SER A 134 -7.69 4.18 29.54
CA SER A 134 -6.94 3.42 30.53
C SER A 134 -6.52 4.32 31.71
N ALA A 135 -5.94 5.49 31.43
CA ALA A 135 -5.57 6.46 32.46
C ALA A 135 -6.78 6.98 33.25
N LEU A 136 -7.93 7.16 32.57
CA LEU A 136 -9.18 7.57 33.22
C LEU A 136 -9.78 6.46 34.10
N LYS A 137 -9.65 5.19 33.69
CA LYS A 137 -10.08 4.05 34.51
C LYS A 137 -9.23 3.91 35.77
N GLU A 138 -7.92 4.13 35.66
CA GLU A 138 -7.04 4.20 36.83
C GLU A 138 -7.44 5.34 37.77
N LEU A 139 -7.81 6.50 37.21
CA LEU A 139 -8.29 7.63 38.00
C LEU A 139 -9.63 7.35 38.71
N GLU A 140 -10.57 6.68 38.04
CA GLU A 140 -11.86 6.24 38.60
C GLU A 140 -11.66 5.28 39.77
N ALA A 141 -10.75 4.31 39.64
CA ALA A 141 -10.45 3.35 40.70
C ALA A 141 -9.89 3.99 41.98
N ASN A 142 -9.29 5.18 41.86
CA ASN A 142 -8.70 5.92 42.97
C ASN A 142 -9.58 7.08 43.48
N ASN A 143 -10.73 7.36 42.85
CA ASN A 143 -11.59 8.50 43.20
C ASN A 143 -13.09 8.18 43.04
N ASP A 144 -13.83 8.18 44.14
CA ASP A 144 -15.26 7.86 44.18
C ASP A 144 -16.17 8.83 43.41
N ASN A 145 -15.68 10.02 43.03
CA ASN A 145 -16.47 11.05 42.33
C ASN A 145 -15.75 11.66 41.13
N VAL A 146 -15.03 10.82 40.37
CA VAL A 146 -14.22 11.27 39.22
C VAL A 146 -15.04 12.09 38.21
N PHE A 147 -16.30 11.73 37.97
CA PHE A 147 -17.17 12.40 37.00
C PHE A 147 -17.53 13.85 37.35
N SER A 148 -17.36 14.28 38.60
CA SER A 148 -17.69 15.65 39.01
C SER A 148 -16.73 16.70 38.46
N PHE A 149 -15.52 16.31 38.06
CA PHE A 149 -14.47 17.23 37.58
C PHE A 149 -13.93 16.85 36.19
N LEU A 150 -14.35 15.74 35.60
CA LEU A 150 -14.02 15.40 34.22
C LEU A 150 -14.73 16.34 33.24
N SER A 151 -14.02 16.70 32.17
CA SER A 151 -14.65 17.33 31.01
C SER A 151 -15.67 16.38 30.37
N PRO A 152 -16.68 16.89 29.63
CA PRO A 152 -17.65 16.04 28.94
C PRO A 152 -16.99 15.00 28.02
N THR A 153 -15.89 15.37 27.35
CA THR A 153 -15.11 14.49 26.48
C THR A 153 -14.47 13.34 27.25
N ASN A 154 -13.79 13.62 28.37
CA ASN A 154 -13.13 12.59 29.18
C ASN A 154 -14.17 11.70 29.88
N ALA A 155 -15.26 12.29 30.37
CA ALA A 155 -16.36 11.53 30.96
C ALA A 155 -17.00 10.56 29.94
N LYS A 156 -17.06 10.96 28.66
CA LYS A 156 -17.50 10.08 27.57
C LYS A 156 -16.49 8.95 27.33
N LEU A 157 -15.20 9.26 27.18
CA LEU A 157 -14.15 8.24 26.99
C LEU A 157 -14.14 7.19 28.11
N LEU A 158 -14.32 7.62 29.37
CA LEU A 158 -14.38 6.71 30.52
C LEU A 158 -15.62 5.80 30.48
N ARG A 159 -16.78 6.33 30.07
CA ARG A 159 -18.01 5.54 29.90
C ARG A 159 -17.90 4.54 28.75
N ASP A 160 -17.27 4.97 27.66
CA ASP A 160 -17.15 4.18 26.43
C ASP A 160 -15.98 3.18 26.49
N HIS A 161 -15.27 3.05 27.63
CA HIS A 161 -14.09 2.21 27.80
C HIS A 161 -14.24 0.82 27.17
N ASP A 162 -15.23 0.02 27.57
CA ASP A 162 -15.34 -1.36 27.07
C ASP A 162 -15.57 -1.41 25.55
N SER A 163 -16.36 -0.47 25.01
CA SER A 163 -16.59 -0.35 23.56
C SER A 163 -15.35 0.08 22.78
N ILE A 164 -14.44 0.86 23.40
CA ILE A 164 -13.16 1.24 22.80
C ILE A 164 -12.27 0.00 22.66
N TRP A 165 -12.27 -0.90 23.64
CA TRP A 165 -11.48 -2.14 23.59
C TRP A 165 -12.05 -3.13 22.57
N GLU A 166 -13.38 -3.27 22.49
CA GLU A 166 -14.02 -4.07 21.43
C GLU A 166 -13.66 -3.56 20.03
N ARG A 167 -13.70 -2.23 19.82
CA ARG A 167 -13.31 -1.60 18.55
C ARG A 167 -11.82 -1.71 18.24
N ALA A 168 -10.98 -1.80 19.27
CA ALA A 168 -9.54 -1.92 19.15
C ALA A 168 -9.06 -3.34 18.90
N GLU A 169 -9.92 -4.33 19.14
CA GLU A 169 -9.56 -5.73 18.95
C GLU A 169 -9.19 -5.98 17.47
N GLY A 170 -7.95 -6.41 17.24
CA GLY A 170 -7.40 -6.61 15.89
C GLY A 170 -7.03 -5.33 15.13
N VAL A 171 -7.06 -4.16 15.78
CA VAL A 171 -6.73 -2.86 15.17
C VAL A 171 -5.43 -2.31 15.78
N ASN A 172 -4.30 -2.94 15.49
CA ASN A 172 -2.96 -2.40 15.75
C ASN A 172 -2.21 -2.19 14.43
N ILE A 173 -1.45 -1.11 14.33
CA ILE A 173 -0.55 -0.79 13.21
C ILE A 173 0.38 -1.97 12.89
N GLU A 174 0.95 -2.61 13.90
CA GLU A 174 1.92 -3.71 13.72
C GLU A 174 1.32 -4.89 12.94
N ASP A 175 0.10 -5.30 13.29
CA ASP A 175 -0.57 -6.45 12.69
C ASP A 175 -1.38 -6.09 11.43
N SER A 176 -1.71 -4.81 11.24
CA SER A 176 -2.57 -4.34 10.14
C SER A 176 -1.93 -4.40 8.75
N GLY A 177 -0.61 -4.59 8.68
CA GLY A 177 0.21 -4.49 7.46
C GLY A 177 0.39 -3.07 6.92
N VAL A 178 -0.19 -2.03 7.52
CA VAL A 178 -0.08 -0.64 7.06
C VAL A 178 1.38 -0.17 7.03
N LEU A 179 2.14 -0.49 8.08
CA LEU A 179 3.56 -0.18 8.13
C LEU A 179 4.31 -0.82 6.95
N ALA A 180 4.04 -2.11 6.68
CA ALA A 180 4.62 -2.81 5.55
C ALA A 180 4.24 -2.17 4.20
N VAL A 181 3.02 -1.63 4.04
CA VAL A 181 2.63 -0.89 2.83
C VAL A 181 3.50 0.34 2.62
N LEU A 182 3.69 1.15 3.67
CA LEU A 182 4.49 2.38 3.61
C LEU A 182 5.98 2.07 3.36
N GLU A 183 6.54 1.11 4.09
CA GLU A 183 7.92 0.65 3.90
C GLU A 183 8.15 0.15 2.47
N ASN A 184 7.26 -0.72 1.96
CA ASN A 184 7.36 -1.25 0.61
C ASN A 184 7.22 -0.16 -0.45
N LEU A 185 6.41 0.87 -0.23
CA LEU A 185 6.30 2.02 -1.14
C LEU A 185 7.62 2.78 -1.20
N MET A 186 8.23 3.07 -0.05
CA MET A 186 9.52 3.77 0.01
C MET A 186 10.64 2.95 -0.64
N MET A 187 10.68 1.65 -0.36
CA MET A 187 11.67 0.73 -0.90
C MET A 187 11.53 0.54 -2.41
N ALA A 188 10.30 0.44 -2.91
CA ALA A 188 10.01 0.33 -4.33
C ALA A 188 10.39 1.61 -5.07
N ARG A 189 10.04 2.79 -4.53
CA ARG A 189 10.44 4.07 -5.09
C ARG A 189 11.97 4.17 -5.23
N ALA A 190 12.70 3.91 -4.15
CA ALA A 190 14.16 3.93 -4.16
C ALA A 190 14.74 2.96 -5.20
N LYS A 191 14.23 1.72 -5.26
CA LYS A 191 14.69 0.70 -6.22
C LYS A 191 14.38 1.06 -7.68
N LEU A 192 13.21 1.61 -7.97
CA LEU A 192 12.81 2.00 -9.33
C LEU A 192 13.61 3.21 -9.82
N MET A 193 14.06 4.07 -8.91
CA MET A 193 14.83 5.27 -9.22
C MET A 193 16.36 5.08 -9.09
N GLY A 194 16.84 3.88 -8.77
CA GLY A 194 18.27 3.61 -8.62
C GLY A 194 18.92 4.27 -7.39
N LYS A 195 18.14 4.57 -6.34
CA LYS A 195 18.61 5.21 -5.10
C LYS A 195 18.83 4.23 -3.96
N SER A 196 19.64 4.66 -2.98
CA SER A 196 19.92 3.88 -1.77
C SER A 196 18.67 3.69 -0.91
N LYS A 197 18.66 2.61 -0.12
CA LYS A 197 17.54 2.23 0.77
C LYS A 197 17.87 2.43 2.26
N ARG A 198 19.11 2.77 2.59
CA ARG A 198 19.66 2.70 3.95
C ARG A 198 19.01 3.73 4.88
N GLY A 199 18.59 3.31 6.07
CA GLY A 199 18.04 4.17 7.14
C GLY A 199 16.62 4.69 6.92
N ARG A 200 16.01 4.35 5.77
CA ARG A 200 14.72 4.88 5.33
C ARG A 200 13.53 4.16 5.99
N ILE A 201 13.69 2.87 6.27
CA ILE A 201 12.67 2.04 6.93
C ILE A 201 12.53 2.47 8.38
N GLU A 202 13.65 2.65 9.07
CA GLU A 202 13.72 3.10 10.46
C GLU A 202 13.04 4.47 10.61
N ALA A 203 13.33 5.41 9.70
CA ALA A 203 12.70 6.72 9.71
C ALA A 203 11.17 6.69 9.54
N ILE A 204 10.61 5.79 8.73
CA ILE A 204 9.15 5.62 8.63
C ILE A 204 8.57 5.08 9.94
N ARG A 205 9.23 4.08 10.54
CA ARG A 205 8.77 3.48 11.81
C ARG A 205 8.74 4.50 12.92
N ASP A 206 9.83 5.24 13.07
CA ASP A 206 9.97 6.28 14.08
C ASP A 206 8.90 7.36 13.87
N LEU A 207 8.67 7.78 12.62
CA LEU A 207 7.66 8.80 12.32
C LEU A 207 6.24 8.35 12.68
N ILE A 208 5.87 7.11 12.36
CA ILE A 208 4.54 6.56 12.68
C ILE A 208 4.35 6.46 14.20
N ALA A 209 5.39 6.07 14.92
CA ALA A 209 5.34 5.90 16.38
C ALA A 209 5.32 7.22 17.16
N THR A 210 5.89 8.30 16.62
CA THR A 210 6.18 9.52 17.40
C THR A 210 5.43 10.77 16.96
N ASP A 211 5.33 11.05 15.66
CA ASP A 211 4.81 12.32 15.13
C ASP A 211 4.13 12.13 13.78
N TYR A 212 3.22 11.17 13.71
CA TYR A 212 2.48 10.91 12.49
C TYR A 212 1.55 12.08 12.15
N ASN A 213 1.83 12.73 11.04
CA ASN A 213 0.86 13.51 10.30
C ASN A 213 1.16 13.40 8.79
N PHE A 214 0.16 13.71 7.98
CA PHE A 214 0.26 13.52 6.53
C PHE A 214 1.43 14.30 5.92
N GLU A 215 1.63 15.55 6.35
CA GLU A 215 2.69 16.41 5.82
C GLU A 215 4.09 15.87 6.14
N ASN A 216 4.32 15.38 7.35
CA ASN A 216 5.60 14.81 7.76
C ASN A 216 5.92 13.55 6.96
N VAL A 217 4.92 12.70 6.70
CA VAL A 217 5.09 11.52 5.85
C VAL A 217 5.45 11.95 4.43
N GLN A 218 4.74 12.92 3.85
CA GLN A 218 5.08 13.46 2.53
C GLN A 218 6.49 14.04 2.49
N LYS A 219 6.89 14.82 3.52
CA LYS A 219 8.23 15.40 3.65
C LYS A 219 9.30 14.31 3.68
N LEU A 220 9.10 13.25 4.47
CA LEU A 220 10.02 12.11 4.55
C LEU A 220 10.17 11.40 3.19
N PHE A 221 9.07 11.19 2.47
CA PHE A 221 9.12 10.59 1.13
C PHE A 221 9.81 11.51 0.11
N LYS A 222 9.70 12.83 0.25
CA LYS A 222 10.39 13.82 -0.61
C LYS A 222 11.87 13.94 -0.27
N SER A 223 12.27 13.96 1.01
CA SER A 223 13.69 14.04 1.39
C SER A 223 14.47 12.81 0.94
N ALA A 224 13.84 11.63 0.97
CA ALA A 224 14.40 10.39 0.43
C ALA A 224 14.70 10.43 -1.09
N MET A 225 14.34 11.51 -1.78
CA MET A 225 14.67 11.78 -3.18
C MET A 225 15.88 12.69 -3.36
N ASN A 226 16.33 13.40 -2.34
CA ASN A 226 17.44 14.34 -2.49
C ASN A 226 18.79 13.72 -2.11
N ASP A 227 18.77 12.53 -1.51
CA ASP A 227 19.91 11.65 -1.22
C ASP A 227 20.04 10.50 -2.23
#